data_AF-A0A9P5ZI19-F1
#
_entry.id   AF-A0A9P5ZI19-F1
#
_cell.length_a   1.000
_cell.length_b   1.000
_cell.length_c   1.000
_cell.angle_alpha   90.00
_cell.angle_beta   90.00
_cell.angle_gamma   90.00
#
_symmetry.space_group_name_H-M   'P 1'
#
loop_
_entity.id
_entity.type
_entity.pdbx_description
1 polymer ?
#
loop_
_entity_poly.entity_id
_entity_poly.type
_entity_poly.pdbx_seq_one_letter_code
_entity_poly.pdbx_strand_id
1 'polypeptide(L)' 'LLHVASNIRNCGPVWATWTFFMERMCGVLQMGLRSRVQPWANLNKRLLHMTYLSQL' A
#
# COMPACT_ATOMS: atom_id res chain seq x y z
N LEU A 1 -5.94 -23.98 14.02
CA LEU A 1 -5.29 -23.77 12.70
C LEU A 1 -6.10 -24.31 11.49
N LEU A 2 -7.33 -24.83 11.66
CA LEU A 2 -8.07 -25.49 10.56
C LEU A 2 -8.95 -24.55 9.70
N HIS A 3 -9.23 -23.33 10.16
CA HIS A 3 -10.16 -22.41 9.47
C HIS A 3 -9.53 -21.54 8.38
N VAL A 4 -8.19 -21.51 8.27
CA VAL A 4 -7.49 -20.66 7.28
C VAL A 4 -7.89 -21.05 5.86
N ALA A 5 -7.98 -22.34 5.56
CA ALA A 5 -8.34 -22.81 4.22
C ALA A 5 -9.79 -22.46 3.83
N SER A 6 -10.74 -22.54 4.76
CA SER A 6 -12.14 -22.15 4.53
C SER A 6 -12.27 -20.63 4.34
N ASN A 7 -11.52 -19.84 5.11
CA ASN A 7 -11.54 -18.39 5.00
C ASN A 7 -10.91 -17.90 3.68
N ILE A 8 -9.85 -18.56 3.22
CA ILE A 8 -9.20 -18.29 1.92
C ILE A 8 -10.15 -18.58 0.74
N ARG A 9 -11.01 -19.60 0.85
CA ARG A 9 -11.97 -19.92 -0.21
C ARG A 9 -13.10 -18.90 -0.31
N ASN A 10 -13.53 -18.34 0.81
CA ASN A 10 -14.63 -17.38 0.87
C ASN A 10 -14.20 -15.92 0.64
N CYS A 11 -12.98 -15.52 1.05
CA CYS A 11 -12.46 -14.16 0.87
C CYS A 11 -11.56 -13.99 -0.36
N GLY A 12 -11.33 -15.07 -1.12
CA GLY A 12 -10.30 -15.10 -2.15
C GLY A 12 -8.91 -15.35 -1.54
N PRO A 13 -7.90 -15.62 -2.38
CA PRO A 13 -6.57 -15.88 -1.91
C PRO A 13 -6.03 -14.68 -1.12
N VAL A 14 -5.51 -14.91 0.08
CA VAL A 14 -4.85 -13.85 0.88
C VAL A 14 -3.78 -13.13 0.06
N TRP A 15 -3.11 -13.85 -0.86
CA TRP A 15 -2.15 -13.27 -1.79
C TRP A 15 -2.80 -12.29 -2.76
N ALA A 16 -4.02 -12.53 -3.23
CA ALA A 16 -4.69 -11.63 -4.16
C ALA A 16 -5.05 -10.29 -3.49
N THR A 17 -5.55 -10.32 -2.25
CA THR A 17 -5.81 -9.12 -1.45
C THR A 17 -4.51 -8.37 -1.14
N TRP A 18 -3.47 -9.09 -0.75
CA TRP A 18 -2.16 -8.51 -0.45
C TRP A 18 -1.51 -7.90 -1.71
N THR A 19 -1.52 -8.61 -2.84
CA THR A 19 -0.98 -8.12 -4.11
C THR A 19 -1.73 -6.88 -4.56
N PHE A 20 -3.07 -6.86 -4.48
CA PHE A 20 -3.85 -5.67 -4.83
C PHE A 20 -3.47 -4.45 -3.97
N PHE A 21 -3.35 -4.66 -2.65
CA PHE A 21 -2.96 -3.59 -1.74
C PHE A 21 -1.52 -3.10 -2.02
N MET A 22 -0.59 -4.03 -2.24
CA MET A 22 0.81 -3.71 -2.52
C MET A 22 0.99 -2.99 -3.86
N GLU A 23 0.29 -3.41 -4.92
CA GLU A 23 0.32 -2.73 -6.22
C GLU A 23 -0.16 -1.28 -6.10
N ARG A 24 -1.26 -1.08 -5.38
CA ARG A 24 -1.81 0.27 -5.16
C ARG A 24 -0.88 1.13 -4.30
N MET A 25 -0.26 0.56 -3.26
CA MET A 25 0.76 1.26 -2.48
C MET A 25 1.99 1.60 -3.31
N CYS A 26 2.50 0.66 -4.10
CA CYS A 26 3.68 0.84 -4.94
C CYS A 26 3.43 1.92 -6.00
N GLY A 27 2.25 1.92 -6.65
CA GLY A 27 1.85 2.98 -7.58
C GLY A 27 1.80 4.37 -6.91
N VAL A 28 1.32 4.44 -5.68
CA VAL A 28 1.36 5.69 -4.89
C VAL A 28 2.81 6.12 -4.63
N LEU A 29 3.68 5.20 -4.20
CA LEU A 29 5.10 5.51 -3.96
C LEU A 29 5.79 6.00 -5.24
N GLN A 30 5.55 5.34 -6.37
CA GLN A 30 6.09 5.72 -7.68
C GLN A 30 5.67 7.13 -8.10
N MET A 31 4.42 7.53 -7.88
CA MET A 31 3.98 8.91 -8.12
C MET A 31 4.75 9.95 -7.28
N GLY A 32 5.19 9.58 -6.07
CA GLY A 32 6.01 10.43 -5.20
C GLY A 32 7.46 10.58 -5.66
N LEU A 33 7.96 9.64 -6.47
CA LEU A 33 9.32 9.65 -7.01
C LEU A 33 9.47 10.50 -8.28
N ARG A 34 8.45 11.27 -8.67
CA ARG A 34 8.48 12.13 -9.87
C ARG A 34 9.52 13.26 -9.79
N SER A 35 9.96 13.63 -8.59
CA SER A 35 10.98 14.67 -8.40
C SER A 35 12.39 14.13 -8.69
N ARG A 36 13.11 14.77 -9.62
CA ARG A 36 14.47 14.40 -10.02
C ARG A 36 15.58 14.95 -9.11
N VAL A 37 15.25 15.89 -8.22
CA VAL A 37 16.24 16.58 -7.38
C VAL A 37 16.27 15.98 -5.96
N GLN A 38 15.10 15.77 -5.36
CA GLN A 38 14.98 15.21 -3.99
C GLN A 38 13.84 14.19 -3.92
N PRO A 39 13.99 13.01 -4.54
CA PRO A 39 12.95 11.99 -4.58
C PRO A 39 12.55 11.51 -3.18
N TRP A 40 13.52 11.24 -2.32
CA TRP A 40 13.28 10.68 -0.99
C TRP A 40 12.62 11.67 -0.02
N ALA A 41 13.05 12.93 -0.01
CA ALA A 41 12.47 13.94 0.87
C ALA A 41 11.02 14.25 0.49
N ASN A 42 10.70 14.29 -0.81
CA ASN A 42 9.34 14.50 -1.30
C ASN A 42 8.44 13.29 -1.04
N LEU A 43 8.97 12.07 -1.19
CA LEU A 43 8.26 10.85 -0.84
C LEU A 43 7.88 10.84 0.64
N ASN A 44 8.84 11.16 1.52
CA ASN A 44 8.63 11.14 2.96
C ASN A 44 7.57 12.17 3.41
N LYS A 45 7.63 13.40 2.87
CA LYS A 45 6.59 14.42 3.10
C LYS A 45 5.21 13.96 2.65
N ARG A 46 5.13 13.28 1.50
CA ARG A 46 3.85 12.79 0.97
C ARG A 46 3.28 11.65 1.81
N LEU A 47 4.13 10.75 2.32
CA LEU A 47 3.72 9.71 3.27
C LEU A 47 3.20 10.32 4.58
N LEU A 48 3.92 11.29 5.16
CA LEU A 48 3.47 12.00 6.36
C LEU A 48 2.13 12.71 6.17
N HIS A 49 1.92 13.31 5.00
CA HIS A 49 0.65 13.94 4.68
C HIS A 49 -0.49 12.91 4.55
N MET A 50 -0.22 11.77 3.91
CA MET A 50 -1.18 10.67 3.79
C MET A 50 -1.54 10.07 5.15
N THR A 51 -0.57 9.88 6.04
CA THR A 51 -0.83 9.38 7.40
C THR A 51 -1.69 10.36 8.18
N TYR A 52 -1.39 11.67 8.11
CA TYR A 52 -2.20 12.69 8.77
C TYR A 52 -3.65 12.69 8.28
N LEU A 53 -3.86 12.62 6.95
CA LEU A 53 -5.20 12.56 6.37
C LEU A 53 -5.95 11.27 6.72
N SER A 54 -5.25 10.16 6.95
CA SER A 54 -5.88 8.90 7.37
C SER A 54 -6.27 8.85 8.85
N GLN A 55 -5.75 9.78 9.66
CA GLN A 55 -6.01 9.85 11.10
C GLN A 55 -7.19 10.76 11.45
N LEU A 56 -7.69 11.55 10.50
CA LEU A 56 -8.91 12.37 10.59
C LEU A 56 -10.13 11.55 10.18
#